data_AF-A0A2V8LKG6-F1
#
_entry.id   AF-A0A2V8LKG6-F1
#
_cell.length_a   1.000
_cell.length_b   1.000
_cell.length_c   1.000
_cell.angle_alpha   90.00
_cell.angle_beta   90.00
_cell.angle_gamma   90.00
#
_symmetry.space_group_name_H-M   'P 1'
#
loop_
_entity.id
_entity.type
_entity.pdbx_description
1 polymer ?
#
loop_
_entity_poly.entity_id
_entity_poly.type
_entity_poly.pdbx_seq_one_letter_code
_entity_poly.pdbx_strand_id
1 'polypeptide(L)'
;MLIEFLEKAVATGCDSIEIEYKDGKEWVTAFWDRVGYGIGHLDPDEAKPMFKEMDDLNREKEVTIGGVRYRLAFSRYESFGEWVYRIQIKRTNRAVAASQRRRPRRS
;
A
#
# COMPACT_ATOMS: atom_id res chain seq x y z
N MET A 1 6.56 0.81 10.91
CA MET A 1 6.29 2.08 10.19
C MET A 1 5.39 1.90 8.97
N LEU A 2 5.86 1.51 7.77
CA LEU A 2 4.96 1.40 6.59
C LEU A 2 3.78 0.44 6.80
N ILE A 3 4.04 -0.72 7.44
CA ILE A 3 2.99 -1.71 7.73
C ILE A 3 1.89 -1.15 8.63
N GLU A 4 2.22 -0.27 9.59
CA GLU A 4 1.24 0.33 10.49
C GLU A 4 0.32 1.31 9.75
N PHE A 5 0.86 2.07 8.78
CA PHE A 5 0.03 2.93 7.94
C PHE A 5 -0.88 2.11 7.01
N LEU A 6 -0.36 1.01 6.46
CA LEU A 6 -1.18 0.08 5.66
C LEU A 6 -2.28 -0.57 6.51
N GLU A 7 -1.99 -0.97 7.74
CA GLU A 7 -2.96 -1.49 8.70
C GLU A 7 -4.07 -0.48 9.00
N LYS A 8 -3.70 0.77 9.29
CA LYS A 8 -4.67 1.86 9.52
C LYS A 8 -5.55 2.09 8.30
N ALA A 9 -4.96 2.23 7.11
CA ALA A 9 -5.69 2.47 5.87
C ALA A 9 -6.65 1.31 5.55
N VAL A 10 -6.21 0.07 5.69
CA VAL A 10 -7.07 -1.11 5.48
C VAL A 10 -8.20 -1.17 6.51
N ALA A 11 -7.91 -0.89 7.79
CA ALA A 11 -8.92 -0.87 8.85
C ALA A 11 -10.01 0.19 8.62
N THR A 12 -9.68 1.30 7.94
CA THR A 12 -10.63 2.35 7.57
C THR A 12 -11.26 2.15 6.19
N GLY A 13 -10.98 1.04 5.50
CA GLY A 13 -11.52 0.74 4.17
C GLY A 13 -10.94 1.60 3.04
N CYS A 14 -9.81 2.27 3.27
CA CYS A 14 -9.10 3.04 2.27
C CYS A 14 -8.40 2.12 1.25
N ASP A 15 -8.34 2.58 0.00
CA ASP A 15 -7.76 1.84 -1.13
C ASP A 15 -6.35 2.30 -1.50
N SER A 16 -5.89 3.42 -0.93
CA SER A 16 -4.55 3.93 -1.18
C SER A 16 -4.03 4.79 -0.05
N ILE A 17 -2.71 4.98 -0.07
CA ILE A 17 -1.99 5.92 0.79
C ILE A 17 -1.13 6.81 -0.09
N GLU A 18 -1.06 8.08 0.25
CA GLU A 18 -0.12 9.04 -0.34
C GLU A 18 0.78 9.61 0.75
N ILE A 19 2.03 9.86 0.38
CA ILE A 19 3.07 10.42 1.22
C ILE A 19 3.59 11.65 0.50
N GLU A 20 3.38 12.81 1.12
CA GLU A 20 3.69 14.12 0.57
C GLU A 20 4.54 14.91 1.56
N TYR A 21 5.62 15.51 1.05
CA TYR A 21 6.44 16.41 1.84
C TYR A 21 5.72 17.75 2.04
N LYS A 22 5.49 18.12 3.29
CA LYS A 22 4.88 19.39 3.66
C LYS A 22 5.29 19.82 5.06
N ASP A 23 5.59 21.12 5.23
CA ASP A 23 5.93 21.73 6.52
C ASP A 23 7.07 21.02 7.27
N GLY A 24 8.07 20.52 6.54
CA GLY A 24 9.25 19.84 7.11
C GLY A 24 9.03 18.36 7.45
N LYS A 25 7.88 17.78 7.09
CA LYS A 25 7.54 16.39 7.38
C LYS A 25 6.98 15.67 6.16
N GLU A 26 7.03 14.35 6.22
CA GLU A 26 6.41 13.47 5.23
C GLU A 26 5.02 13.08 5.74
N TRP A 27 3.98 13.75 5.26
CA TRP A 27 2.61 13.53 5.70
C TRP A 27 2.01 12.33 5.02
N VAL A 28 1.38 11.45 5.79
CA VAL A 28 0.79 10.21 5.31
C VAL A 28 -0.74 10.34 5.34
N THR A 29 -1.34 10.29 4.16
CA THR A 29 -2.79 10.43 3.95
C THR A 29 -3.35 9.15 3.35
N ALA A 30 -4.36 8.55 3.99
CA ALA A 30 -5.10 7.43 3.42
C ALA A 30 -6.29 7.93 2.60
N PHE A 31 -6.58 7.28 1.49
CA PHE A 31 -7.65 7.65 0.58
C PHE A 31 -8.68 6.54 0.43
N TRP A 32 -9.96 6.92 0.56
CA TRP A 32 -11.08 6.16 0.02
C TRP A 32 -11.60 6.90 -1.21
N ASP A 33 -11.33 6.34 -2.39
CA ASP A 33 -11.52 7.01 -3.68
C ASP A 33 -10.84 8.39 -3.71
N ARG A 34 -11.62 9.48 -3.61
CA ARG A 34 -11.12 10.87 -3.62
C ARG A 34 -11.09 11.53 -2.26
N VAL A 35 -11.50 10.83 -1.20
CA VAL A 35 -11.59 11.39 0.14
C VAL A 35 -10.35 10.97 0.94
N GLY A 36 -9.50 11.96 1.26
CA GLY A 36 -8.26 11.78 2.01
C GLY A 36 -8.43 12.04 3.51
N TYR A 37 -7.79 11.21 4.33
CA TYR A 37 -7.73 11.33 5.79
C TYR A 37 -6.27 11.19 6.26
N GLY A 38 -5.77 12.16 7.03
CA GLY A 38 -4.43 12.07 7.61
C GLY A 38 -4.33 10.91 8.61
N ILE A 39 -3.37 10.01 8.40
CA ILE A 39 -3.15 8.83 9.28
C ILE A 39 -1.80 8.87 10.01
N GLY A 40 -0.99 9.89 9.75
CA GLY A 40 0.19 10.26 10.51
C GLY A 40 1.20 11.05 9.68
N HIS A 41 2.43 11.09 10.16
CA HIS A 41 3.56 11.67 9.46
C HIS A 41 4.84 10.89 9.79
N LEU A 42 5.89 11.09 9.01
CA LEU A 42 7.25 10.60 9.24
C LEU A 42 8.21 11.78 9.21
N ASP A 43 9.32 11.66 9.94
CA ASP A 43 10.44 12.57 9.70
C ASP A 43 11.15 12.18 8.37
N PRO A 44 11.75 13.13 7.63
CA PRO A 44 12.36 12.83 6.33
C PRO A 44 13.41 11.72 6.37
N ASP A 45 14.19 11.63 7.45
CA ASP A 45 15.19 10.57 7.62
C ASP A 45 14.58 9.19 7.86
N GLU A 46 13.39 9.11 8.42
CA GLU A 46 12.63 7.87 8.59
C GLU A 46 12.01 7.39 7.27
N ALA A 47 11.64 8.33 6.39
CA ALA A 47 10.98 8.04 5.12
C ALA A 47 11.96 7.68 3.99
N LYS A 48 13.18 8.22 3.99
CA LYS A 48 14.21 7.97 2.96
C LYS A 48 14.42 6.48 2.61
N PRO A 49 14.59 5.56 3.58
CA PRO A 49 14.75 4.13 3.27
C PRO A 49 13.54 3.54 2.57
N MET A 50 12.34 3.97 2.96
CA MET A 50 11.08 3.51 2.38
C MET A 50 10.92 4.01 0.94
N PHE A 51 11.25 5.28 0.65
CA PHE A 51 11.22 5.80 -0.71
C PHE A 51 12.21 5.08 -1.63
N LYS A 52 13.39 4.76 -1.12
CA LYS A 52 14.35 3.93 -1.86
C LYS A 52 13.79 2.54 -2.17
N GLU A 53 13.18 1.87 -1.19
CA GLU A 53 12.53 0.58 -1.43
C GLU A 53 11.42 0.70 -2.49
N MET A 54 10.61 1.76 -2.45
CA MET A 54 9.54 2.00 -3.42
C MET A 54 10.06 2.23 -4.84
N ASP A 55 11.17 2.96 -4.98
CA ASP A 55 11.82 3.23 -6.27
C ASP A 55 12.51 1.97 -6.83
N ASP A 56 13.08 1.13 -5.96
CA ASP A 56 13.80 -0.10 -6.32
C ASP A 56 12.86 -1.28 -6.67
N LEU A 57 11.65 -1.32 -6.10
CA LEU A 57 10.68 -2.37 -6.37
C LEU A 57 10.15 -2.28 -7.82
N ASN A 58 9.77 -3.43 -8.40
CA ASN A 58 9.18 -3.52 -9.74
C ASN A 58 7.71 -3.02 -9.78
N ARG A 59 7.41 -1.98 -8.99
CA ARG A 59 6.13 -1.32 -8.76
C ARG A 59 5.06 -2.14 -8.07
N GLU A 60 5.31 -3.40 -7.67
CA GLU A 60 4.32 -4.22 -6.97
C GLU A 60 4.93 -5.10 -5.86
N LYS A 61 4.17 -5.31 -4.77
CA LYS A 61 4.54 -6.19 -3.65
C LYS A 61 3.30 -6.86 -3.06
N GLU A 62 3.36 -8.15 -2.76
CA GLU A 62 2.30 -8.82 -2.00
C GLU A 62 2.59 -8.73 -0.50
N VAL A 63 1.58 -8.42 0.30
CA VAL A 63 1.66 -8.36 1.77
C VAL A 63 0.46 -9.06 2.39
N THR A 64 0.61 -9.52 3.63
CA THR A 64 -0.50 -10.06 4.43
C THR A 64 -0.74 -9.14 5.62
N ILE A 65 -1.97 -8.62 5.73
CA ILE A 65 -2.39 -7.70 6.79
C ILE A 65 -3.64 -8.31 7.45
N GLY A 66 -3.59 -8.56 8.75
CA GLY A 66 -4.72 -9.18 9.47
C GLY A 66 -5.15 -10.53 8.88
N GLY A 67 -4.22 -11.32 8.33
CA GLY A 67 -4.51 -12.59 7.66
C GLY A 67 -5.11 -12.49 6.25
N VAL A 68 -5.32 -11.26 5.74
CA VAL A 68 -5.81 -11.01 4.38
C VAL A 68 -4.65 -10.63 3.48
N ARG A 69 -4.60 -11.21 2.28
CA ARG A 69 -3.57 -10.90 1.28
C ARG A 69 -3.96 -9.66 0.47
N TYR A 70 -2.98 -8.81 0.26
CA TYR A 70 -3.08 -7.58 -0.54
C TYR A 70 -1.93 -7.52 -1.52
N ARG A 71 -2.22 -6.97 -2.71
CA ARG A 71 -1.22 -6.53 -3.67
C ARG A 71 -1.11 -5.01 -3.55
N LEU A 72 0.09 -4.55 -3.25
CA LEU A 72 0.46 -3.15 -3.25
C LEU A 72 0.97 -2.80 -4.64
N ALA A 73 0.57 -1.65 -5.16
CA ALA A 73 1.18 -1.06 -6.36
C ALA A 73 1.75 0.32 -6.02
N PHE A 74 3.02 0.53 -6.33
CA PHE A 74 3.79 1.71 -5.99
C PHE A 74 3.93 2.61 -7.22
N SER A 75 3.72 3.91 -7.01
CA SER A 75 3.91 4.94 -8.01
C SER A 75 4.31 6.24 -7.33
N ARG A 76 4.85 7.19 -8.10
CA ARG A 76 5.01 8.57 -7.66
C ARG A 76 4.59 9.52 -8.77
N TYR A 77 4.20 10.72 -8.40
CA TYR A 77 3.87 11.80 -9.33
C TYR A 77 4.27 13.13 -8.71
N GLU A 78 4.43 14.14 -9.55
CA GLU A 78 4.75 15.50 -9.11
C GLU A 78 3.45 16.24 -8.73
N SER A 79 3.47 16.92 -7.60
CA SER A 79 2.39 17.75 -7.08
C SER A 79 3.01 19.02 -6.49
N PHE A 80 2.62 20.19 -7.01
CA PHE A 80 3.15 21.49 -6.55
C PHE A 80 4.69 21.59 -6.47
N GLY A 81 5.41 20.90 -7.37
CA GLY A 81 6.87 20.87 -7.41
C GLY A 81 7.54 19.85 -6.48
N GLU A 82 6.75 19.09 -5.72
CA GLU A 82 7.22 18.03 -4.82
C GLU A 82 6.80 16.64 -5.33
N TRP A 83 7.57 15.61 -4.96
CA TRP A 83 7.20 14.24 -5.25
C TRP A 83 6.20 13.72 -4.23
N VAL A 84 5.06 13.23 -4.73
CA VAL A 84 4.09 12.47 -3.93
C VAL A 84 4.26 11.00 -4.23
N TYR A 85 4.52 10.22 -3.19
CA TYR A 85 4.61 8.77 -3.27
C TYR A 85 3.25 8.16 -2.97
N ARG A 86 2.76 7.30 -3.87
CA ARG A 86 1.45 6.64 -3.74
C ARG A 86 1.58 5.14 -3.70
N ILE A 87 0.83 4.53 -2.78
CA ILE A 87 0.67 3.08 -2.63
C ILE A 87 -0.80 2.75 -2.82
N GLN A 88 -1.14 2.04 -3.90
CA GLN A 88 -2.47 1.47 -4.09
C GLN A 88 -2.55 0.11 -3.39
N ILE A 89 -3.65 -0.14 -2.68
CA ILE A 89 -3.90 -1.33 -1.88
C ILE A 89 -5.04 -2.11 -2.52
N LYS A 90 -4.73 -3.26 -3.13
CA LYS A 90 -5.73 -4.11 -3.78
C LYS A 90 -5.83 -5.43 -3.06
N ARG A 91 -7.01 -5.74 -2.49
CA ARG A 91 -7.27 -7.05 -1.88
C ARG A 91 -7.15 -8.14 -2.93
N THR A 92 -6.35 -9.17 -2.65
CA THR A 92 -6.24 -10.32 -3.57
C THR A 92 -7.22 -11.40 -3.14
N ASN A 93 -8.33 -11.50 -3.87
CA ASN A 93 -9.28 -12.63 -3.77
C ASN A 93 -8.71 -13.90 -4.42
N ARG A 94 -7.41 -14.16 -4.29
CA ARG A 94 -6.87 -15.47 -4.62
C ARG A 94 -7.36 -16.41 -3.52
N ALA A 95 -8.61 -16.85 -3.70
CA ALA A 95 -9.13 -18.06 -3.09
C ALA A 95 -8.08 -19.15 -3.27
N VAL A 96 -8.09 -20.11 -2.36
CA VAL A 96 -7.34 -21.35 -2.40
C VAL A 96 -7.74 -22.15 -3.66
N ALA A 97 -7.44 -21.64 -4.84
CA ALA A 97 -7.79 -22.20 -6.14
C ALA A 97 -6.77 -23.27 -6.57
N ALA A 98 -6.19 -23.96 -5.59
CA ALA A 98 -5.29 -25.08 -5.77
C ALA A 98 -5.84 -26.40 -5.18
N SER A 99 -6.97 -26.38 -4.45
CA SER A 99 -7.50 -27.60 -3.81
C SER A 99 -8.67 -28.28 -4.56
N GLN A 100 -9.19 -27.70 -5.65
CA GLN A 100 -10.34 -28.29 -6.37
C GLN A 100 -10.00 -28.99 -7.70
N ARG A 101 -8.74 -28.97 -8.16
CA ARG A 101 -8.34 -29.73 -9.35
C ARG A 101 -7.55 -30.97 -8.97
N ARG A 102 -8.29 -32.07 -8.81
CA ARG A 102 -7.97 -33.49 -9.13
C ARG A 102 -8.46 -34.45 -8.04
N ARG A 103 -9.78 -34.66 -7.99
CA ARG A 103 -10.27 -36.00 -7.62
C ARG A 103 -10.12 -36.90 -8.85
N PRO A 104 -9.52 -38.10 -8.75
CA PRO A 104 -9.44 -39.01 -9.86
C PRO A 104 -10.85 -39.54 -10.18
N ARG A 105 -11.25 -39.45 -11.46
CA ARG A 105 -12.43 -40.18 -11.95
C ARG A 105 -12.08 -41.66 -11.93
N ARG A 106 -12.70 -42.41 -11.02
CA ARG A 106 -12.85 -43.87 -11.13
C ARG A 106 -14.00 -44.14 -12.10
N SER A 107 -13.71 -44.92 -13.15
CA SER A 107 -14.63 -45.79 -13.86
C SER A 107 -13.81 -46.85 -14.56
#